data_AF-A0A011MWU1-F1
#
_entry.id   AF-A0A011MWU1-F1
#
_cell.length_a   1.000
_cell.length_b   1.000
_cell.length_c   1.000
_cell.angle_alpha   90.00
_cell.angle_beta   90.00
_cell.angle_gamma   90.00
#
_symmetry.space_group_name_H-M   'P 1'
#
loop_
_entity.id
_entity.type
_entity.pdbx_description
1 polymer ?
#
loop_
_entity_poly.entity_id
_entity_poly.type
_entity_poly.pdbx_seq_one_letter_code
_entity_poly.pdbx_strand_id
1 'polypeptide(L)' 'MADVAIAHRRAADGEIQLLHEHLLGVGRLAARHASKLRLCTGNGRCPAELQGAGEMLGLLHDLGKYSQEFQH' A
#
# COMPACT_ATOMS: atom_id res chain seq x y z
N MET A 1 -10.08 20.17 11.52
CA MET A 1 -10.37 18.74 11.71
C MET A 1 -9.89 18.06 10.45
N ALA A 2 -8.93 17.14 10.54
CA ALA A 2 -8.43 16.44 9.34
C ALA A 2 -9.61 15.69 8.72
N ASP A 3 -9.88 15.95 7.45
CA ASP A 3 -10.97 15.29 6.73
C ASP A 3 -10.71 13.77 6.71
N VAL A 4 -11.73 12.98 7.00
CA VAL A 4 -11.58 11.54 7.18
C VAL A 4 -11.54 10.88 5.81
N ALA A 5 -10.36 10.76 5.21
CA ALA A 5 -10.18 10.18 3.89
C ALA A 5 -10.56 8.69 3.87
N ILE A 6 -11.42 8.30 2.94
CA ILE A 6 -11.95 6.95 2.78
C ILE A 6 -11.19 6.23 1.64
N ALA A 7 -10.71 5.02 1.90
CA ALA A 7 -10.14 4.16 0.86
C ALA A 7 -11.20 3.33 0.15
N HIS A 8 -12.16 2.80 0.93
CA HIS A 8 -13.16 1.87 0.47
C HIS A 8 -14.43 1.96 1.34
N ARG A 9 -15.58 1.75 0.70
CA ARG A 9 -16.85 1.49 1.35
C ARG A 9 -17.31 0.12 0.92
N ARG A 10 -17.47 -0.81 1.86
CA ARG A 10 -17.88 -2.18 1.56
C ARG A 10 -19.33 -2.18 1.07
N ALA A 11 -19.57 -2.82 -0.06
CA ALA A 11 -20.89 -2.82 -0.69
C ALA A 11 -21.97 -3.58 0.11
N ALA A 12 -21.56 -4.55 0.95
CA ALA A 12 -22.49 -5.43 1.66
C ALA A 12 -23.18 -4.78 2.87
N ASP A 13 -22.46 -3.92 3.60
CA ASP A 13 -22.88 -3.35 4.88
C ASP A 13 -22.60 -1.83 5.00
N GLY A 14 -21.94 -1.24 4.01
CA GLY A 14 -21.59 0.17 4.01
C GLY A 14 -20.39 0.53 4.91
N GLU A 15 -19.71 -0.46 5.49
CA GLU A 15 -18.56 -0.25 6.37
C GLU A 15 -17.46 0.53 5.66
N ILE A 16 -16.90 1.50 6.38
CA ILE A 16 -15.87 2.40 5.88
C ILE A 16 -14.51 1.87 6.30
N GLN A 17 -13.60 1.75 5.34
CA GLN A 17 -12.19 1.58 5.61
C GLN A 17 -11.47 2.91 5.39
N LEU A 18 -10.79 3.38 6.43
CA LEU A 18 -10.03 4.64 6.36
C LEU A 18 -8.80 4.46 5.47
N LEU A 19 -8.47 5.52 4.71
CA LEU A 19 -7.39 5.48 3.75
C LEU A 19 -6.03 5.19 4.42
N HIS A 20 -5.73 5.80 5.56
CA HIS A 20 -4.49 5.53 6.27
C HIS A 20 -4.38 4.07 6.75
N GLU A 21 -5.48 3.47 7.23
CA GLU A 21 -5.51 2.06 7.66
C GLU A 21 -5.32 1.11 6.47
N HIS A 22 -5.96 1.43 5.34
CA HIS A 22 -5.79 0.71 4.07
C HIS A 22 -4.34 0.75 3.59
N LEU A 23 -3.75 1.94 3.47
CA LEU A 23 -2.37 2.09 2.99
C LEU A 23 -1.37 1.38 3.91
N LEU A 24 -1.50 1.53 5.23
CA LEU A 24 -0.64 0.81 6.19
C LEU A 24 -0.84 -0.71 6.13
N GLY A 25 -2.08 -1.17 5.95
CA GLY A 25 -2.41 -2.58 5.79
C GLY A 25 -1.79 -3.20 4.53
N VAL A 26 -2.00 -2.54 3.38
CA VAL A 26 -1.46 -2.96 2.08
C VAL A 26 0.07 -2.84 2.06
N GLY A 27 0.65 -1.78 2.63
CA GLY A 27 2.10 -1.62 2.79
C GLY A 27 2.72 -2.82 3.51
N ARG A 28 2.19 -3.21 4.66
CA ARG A 28 2.66 -4.40 5.40
C ARG A 28 2.50 -5.70 4.61
N LEU A 29 1.39 -5.87 3.88
CA LEU A 29 1.18 -7.03 3.01
C LEU A 29 2.21 -7.07 1.88
N ALA A 30 2.39 -5.96 1.18
CA ALA A 30 3.32 -5.84 0.07
C ALA A 30 4.77 -6.07 0.53
N ALA A 31 5.17 -5.55 1.69
CA ALA A 31 6.46 -5.84 2.31
C ALA A 31 6.68 -7.35 2.51
N ARG A 32 5.71 -8.03 3.13
CA ARG A 32 5.77 -9.48 3.38
C ARG A 32 5.76 -10.33 2.10
N HIS A 33 5.10 -9.85 1.04
CA HIS A 33 5.09 -10.57 -0.23
C HIS A 33 6.37 -10.34 -1.01
N ALA A 34 6.88 -9.10 -1.05
CA ALA A 34 8.11 -8.76 -1.72
C ALA A 34 9.33 -9.42 -1.06
N SER A 35 9.34 -9.62 0.26
CA SER A 35 10.42 -10.34 0.95
C SER A 35 10.55 -11.81 0.53
N LYS A 36 9.56 -12.38 -0.16
CA LYS A 36 9.61 -13.75 -0.70
C LYS A 36 10.31 -13.80 -2.06
N LEU A 37 10.47 -12.65 -2.73
CA LEU A 37 11.11 -12.57 -4.03
C LEU A 37 12.62 -12.73 -3.88
N ARG A 38 13.18 -13.67 -4.63
CA ARG A 38 14.64 -13.90 -4.70
C ARG A 38 15.16 -13.40 -6.03
N LEU A 39 15.12 -12.08 -6.22
CA LEU A 39 15.67 -11.46 -7.43
C LEU A 39 17.15 -11.16 -7.22
N CYS A 40 17.96 -11.42 -8.23
CA CYS A 40 19.34 -10.96 -8.27
C CYS A 40 19.38 -9.66 -9.08
N THR A 41 19.79 -8.55 -8.47
CA THR A 41 20.15 -7.33 -9.21
C THR A 41 21.62 -7.41 -9.64
N GLY A 42 22.03 -6.50 -10.55
CA GLY A 42 23.26 -6.57 -11.35
C GLY A 42 24.46 -7.30 -10.74
N ASN A 43 25.03 -8.22 -11.53
CA ASN A 43 26.26 -8.99 -11.30
C ASN A 43 26.12 -10.21 -10.38
N GLY A 44 24.89 -10.59 -10.00
CA GLY A 44 24.60 -11.91 -9.42
C GLY A 44 25.22 -12.16 -8.04
N ARG A 45 25.69 -11.12 -7.34
CA ARG A 45 26.45 -11.29 -6.09
C ARG A 45 25.65 -11.05 -4.82
N CYS A 46 24.47 -10.42 -4.88
CA CYS A 46 23.59 -10.28 -3.73
C CYS A 46 22.11 -10.42 -4.16
N PRO A 47 21.29 -11.21 -3.46
CA PRO A 47 19.85 -11.13 -3.63
C PRO A 47 19.37 -9.73 -3.24
N ALA A 48 18.54 -9.11 -4.07
CA ALA A 48 17.94 -7.82 -3.77
C ALA A 48 16.94 -7.98 -2.62
N GLU A 49 17.09 -7.19 -1.57
CA GLU A 49 16.10 -7.09 -0.50
C GLU A 49 14.95 -6.19 -0.94
N LEU A 50 13.83 -6.80 -1.29
CA LEU A 50 12.68 -6.09 -1.88
C LEU A 50 11.59 -5.74 -0.85
N GLN A 51 11.77 -6.09 0.42
CA GLN A 51 10.77 -5.82 1.46
C GLN A 51 10.41 -4.33 1.54
N GLY A 52 11.40 -3.45 1.66
CA GLY A 52 11.18 -2.00 1.72
C GLY A 52 10.58 -1.43 0.43
N ALA A 53 11.01 -1.94 -0.73
CA ALA A 53 10.42 -1.56 -2.01
C ALA A 53 8.94 -1.96 -2.09
N GLY A 54 8.60 -3.16 -1.63
CA GLY A 54 7.22 -3.64 -1.53
C GLY A 54 6.38 -2.76 -0.61
N GLU A 55 6.88 -2.43 0.58
CA GLU A 55 6.19 -1.54 1.52
C GLU A 55 5.91 -0.17 0.90
N MET A 56 6.93 0.45 0.30
CA MET A 56 6.83 1.75 -0.35
C MET A 56 5.78 1.73 -1.47
N LEU A 57 5.81 0.73 -2.35
CA LEU A 57 4.79 0.59 -3.41
C LEU A 57 3.39 0.41 -2.83
N GLY A 58 3.24 -0.40 -1.78
CA GLY A 58 1.95 -0.61 -1.11
C GLY A 58 1.42 0.66 -0.43
N LEU A 59 2.27 1.49 0.15
CA LEU A 59 1.88 2.78 0.74
C LEU A 59 1.48 3.81 -0.32
N LEU A 60 2.11 3.78 -1.49
CA LEU A 60 1.92 4.78 -2.53
C LEU A 60 0.80 4.44 -3.53
N HIS A 61 0.42 3.16 -3.66
CA HIS A 61 -0.46 2.70 -4.74
C HIS A 61 -1.78 3.49 -4.87
N ASP A 62 -2.37 3.85 -3.73
CA ASP A 62 -3.66 4.55 -3.62
C ASP A 62 -3.50 5.94 -3.00
N LEU A 63 -2.27 6.51 -2.95
CA LEU A 63 -2.03 7.82 -2.35
C LEU A 63 -2.89 8.92 -3.00
N GLY A 64 -3.19 8.77 -4.29
CA GLY A 64 -4.08 9.66 -5.03
C GLY A 64 -5.49 9.78 -4.43
N LYS A 65 -5.94 8.82 -3.63
CA LYS A 65 -7.24 8.89 -2.94
C LYS A 65 -7.31 10.00 -1.89
N TYR A 66 -6.18 10.57 -1.46
CA TYR A 66 -6.20 11.78 -0.63
C TYR A 66 -6.60 13.04 -1.42
N SER A 67 -6.74 12.97 -2.74
CA SER A 67 -7.20 14.11 -3.53
C SER A 67 -8.67 14.43 -3.21
N GLN A 68 -9.02 15.72 -3.29
CA GLN A 68 -10.40 16.16 -3.19
C GLN A 68 -11.28 15.53 -4.29
N GLU A 69 -10.74 15.38 -5.51
CA GLU A 69 -11.45 14.77 -6.64
C GLU A 69 -11.84 13.30 -6.39
N PHE A 70 -11.12 12.58 -5.55
CA PHE A 70 -11.48 11.19 -5.21
C PHE A 70 -12.45 11.11 -4.02
N GLN A 71 -12.35 12.06 -3.07
CA GLN A 71 -13.16 12.06 -1.85
C GLN A 71 -14.56 12.67 -2.02
N HIS A 72 -14.81 13.40 -3.12
CA HIS A 72 -16.10 14.03 -3.46
C HIS A 72 -16.77 13.34 -4.64
#